data_AF-A0A1B6FMK6-F1
#
_entry.id   AF-A0A1B6FMK6-F1
#
_cell.length_a   1.000
_cell.length_b   1.000
_cell.length_c   1.000
_cell.angle_alpha   90.00
_cell.angle_beta   90.00
_cell.angle_gamma   90.00
#
_symmetry.space_group_name_H-M   'P 1'
#
loop_
_entity.id
_entity.type
_entity.pdbx_description
1 polymer ?
#
loop_
_entity_poly.entity_id
_entity_poly.type
_entity_poly.pdbx_seq_one_letter_code
_entity_poly.pdbx_strand_id
1 'polypeptide(L)'
;SFGKYNVKHISFMMNVLIILFAVTFLLMVEAFILNQDKLDLTKHKNWPLVYHDENCGRSKLPLARKSIGGRKADMGEYPWIARLVYRSFSDDGELGGCAGSLINGRYVLTAAHCCFDDPKNELGMGLAYVKLGEYDIHHIKDCFRGNCAPRVLDVQFEDVIRHPLYGNKTVVSNDLCLLRLKQDVEFTDYIQPVCLPSA
;
A
#
# COMPACT_ATOMS: atom_id res chain seq x y z
N SER A 1 -29.55 59.61 -37.55
CA SER A 1 -28.62 59.66 -36.41
C SER A 1 -28.86 58.44 -35.52
N PHE A 2 -28.24 57.28 -35.82
CA PHE A 2 -28.51 56.00 -35.13
C PHE A 2 -27.23 55.17 -34.85
N GLY A 3 -26.04 55.79 -34.90
CA GLY A 3 -24.75 55.06 -34.83
C GLY A 3 -23.96 55.17 -33.53
N LYS A 4 -24.32 56.08 -32.61
CA LYS A 4 -23.52 56.35 -31.38
C LYS A 4 -24.05 55.66 -30.10
N TYR A 5 -25.30 55.18 -30.11
CA TYR A 5 -25.88 54.47 -28.96
C TYR A 5 -25.42 53.01 -28.85
N ASN A 6 -25.05 52.38 -29.97
CA ASN A 6 -24.68 50.95 -29.99
C ASN A 6 -23.30 50.66 -29.39
N VAL A 7 -22.29 51.50 -29.63
CA VAL A 7 -20.91 51.21 -29.20
C VAL A 7 -20.75 51.28 -27.68
N LYS A 8 -21.41 52.24 -27.02
CA LYS A 8 -21.40 52.36 -25.55
C LYS A 8 -22.17 51.21 -24.89
N HIS A 9 -23.28 50.79 -25.49
CA HIS A 9 -24.06 49.65 -24.99
C HIS A 9 -23.29 48.33 -25.13
N ILE A 10 -22.62 48.12 -26.27
CA ILE A 10 -21.78 46.93 -26.51
C ILE A 10 -20.60 46.91 -25.53
N SER A 11 -19.92 48.05 -25.32
CA SER A 11 -18.82 48.16 -24.35
C SER A 11 -19.28 47.90 -22.92
N PHE A 12 -20.45 48.41 -22.54
CA PHE A 12 -21.04 48.16 -21.22
C PHE A 12 -21.37 46.66 -21.04
N MET A 13 -22.03 46.05 -22.02
CA MET A 13 -22.37 44.62 -21.99
C MET A 13 -21.12 43.72 -21.96
N MET A 14 -20.08 44.07 -22.70
CA MET A 14 -18.81 43.34 -22.70
C MET A 14 -18.09 43.42 -21.35
N ASN A 15 -18.08 44.59 -20.71
CA ASN A 15 -17.52 44.74 -19.36
C ASN A 15 -18.31 43.94 -18.31
N VAL A 16 -19.64 43.93 -18.40
CA VAL A 16 -20.49 43.11 -17.51
C VAL A 16 -20.20 41.62 -17.71
N LEU A 17 -20.04 41.15 -18.95
CA LEU A 17 -19.67 39.77 -19.26
C LEU A 17 -18.28 39.39 -18.72
N ILE A 18 -17.29 40.28 -18.85
CA ILE A 18 -15.94 40.07 -18.31
C ILE A 18 -15.99 39.97 -16.78
N ILE A 19 -16.75 40.85 -16.11
CA ILE A 19 -16.91 40.82 -14.65
C ILE A 19 -17.59 39.53 -14.21
N LEU A 20 -18.67 39.12 -14.88
CA LEU A 20 -19.37 37.87 -14.57
C LEU A 20 -18.46 36.65 -14.72
N PHE A 21 -17.65 36.61 -15.78
CA PHE A 21 -16.70 35.52 -16.01
C PHE A 21 -15.56 35.51 -14.99
N ALA A 22 -15.07 36.69 -14.59
CA ALA A 22 -14.05 36.81 -13.55
C ALA A 22 -14.58 36.38 -12.18
N VAL A 23 -15.82 36.75 -11.84
CA VAL A 23 -16.47 36.35 -10.58
C VAL A 23 -16.74 34.86 -10.56
N THR A 24 -17.25 34.26 -11.64
CA THR A 24 -17.49 32.81 -11.69
C THR A 24 -16.18 32.03 -11.65
N PHE A 25 -15.13 32.52 -12.32
CA PHE A 25 -13.79 31.95 -12.24
C PHE A 25 -13.22 32.04 -10.83
N LEU A 26 -13.35 33.18 -10.15
CA LEU A 26 -12.92 33.34 -8.75
C LEU A 26 -13.67 32.38 -7.82
N LEU A 27 -14.99 32.28 -7.95
CA LEU A 27 -15.80 31.35 -7.15
C LEU A 27 -15.45 29.90 -7.42
N MET A 28 -15.11 29.54 -8.66
CA MET A 28 -14.63 28.20 -9.03
C MET A 28 -13.24 27.93 -8.45
N VAL A 29 -12.35 28.92 -8.43
CA VAL A 29 -11.03 28.83 -7.79
C VAL A 29 -11.17 28.71 -6.28
N GLU A 30 -12.02 29.50 -5.63
CA GLU A 30 -12.32 29.39 -4.20
C GLU A 30 -12.93 28.04 -3.86
N ALA A 31 -13.90 27.54 -4.64
CA ALA A 31 -14.47 26.21 -4.46
C ALA A 31 -13.43 25.10 -4.66
N PHE A 32 -12.51 25.25 -5.62
CA PHE A 32 -11.42 24.31 -5.84
C PHE A 32 -10.38 24.33 -4.71
N ILE A 33 -10.08 25.51 -4.16
CA ILE A 33 -9.18 25.70 -3.02
C ILE A 33 -9.83 25.18 -1.73
N LEU A 34 -11.13 25.39 -1.52
CA LEU A 34 -11.85 24.88 -0.35
C LEU A 34 -12.07 23.37 -0.40
N ASN A 35 -12.09 22.77 -1.61
CA ASN A 35 -12.16 21.31 -1.78
C ASN A 35 -10.80 20.61 -1.56
N GLN A 36 -9.76 21.37 -1.16
CA GLN A 36 -8.46 20.85 -0.71
C GLN A 36 -8.39 20.64 0.81
N ASP A 37 -9.52 20.45 1.50
CA ASP A 37 -9.52 19.84 2.84
C ASP A 37 -9.06 18.37 2.72
N LYS A 38 -7.77 18.19 2.47
CA LYS A 38 -7.07 16.92 2.66
C LYS A 38 -7.30 16.54 4.12
N LEU A 39 -7.97 15.41 4.31
CA LEU A 39 -8.05 14.75 5.60
C LEU A 39 -6.65 14.75 6.24
N ASP A 40 -6.51 15.39 7.40
CA ASP A 40 -5.25 15.41 8.14
C ASP A 40 -4.98 14.03 8.75
N LEU A 41 -4.28 13.18 8.00
CA LEU A 41 -3.97 11.80 8.37
C LEU A 41 -3.13 11.71 9.66
N THR A 42 -2.40 12.76 10.02
CA THR A 42 -1.56 12.77 11.23
C THR A 42 -2.38 12.69 12.52
N LYS A 43 -3.66 13.09 12.45
CA LYS A 43 -4.60 13.03 13.58
C LYS A 43 -5.31 11.68 13.69
N HIS A 44 -5.11 10.76 12.74
CA HIS A 44 -5.76 9.47 12.79
C HIS A 44 -5.24 8.64 13.97
N LYS A 45 -6.14 7.97 14.69
CA LYS A 45 -5.79 7.17 15.89
C LYS A 45 -4.71 6.11 15.66
N ASN A 46 -4.60 5.60 14.43
CA ASN A 46 -3.62 4.58 14.05
C ASN A 46 -2.36 5.17 13.40
N TRP A 47 -2.25 6.51 13.27
CA TRP A 47 -1.06 7.17 12.73
C TRP A 47 0.23 6.77 13.46
N PRO A 48 0.26 6.66 14.80
CA PRO A 48 1.49 6.25 15.51
C PRO A 48 1.92 4.81 15.25
N LEU A 49 1.06 3.97 14.66
CA LEU A 49 1.40 2.58 14.35
C LEU A 49 2.26 2.46 13.10
N VAL A 50 2.33 3.49 12.28
CA VAL A 50 3.04 3.46 11.01
C VAL A 50 4.36 4.21 11.17
N TYR A 51 5.45 3.55 10.78
CA TYR A 51 6.75 4.19 10.71
C TYR A 51 6.80 5.08 9.46
N HIS A 52 7.01 6.38 9.68
CA HIS A 52 7.09 7.40 8.62
C HIS A 52 8.45 8.10 8.59
N ASP A 53 9.34 7.73 9.49
CA ASP A 53 10.61 8.39 9.72
C ASP A 53 11.78 7.46 9.41
N GLU A 54 12.90 7.71 10.05
CA GLU A 54 14.12 6.93 9.92
C GLU A 54 13.94 5.43 10.22
N ASN A 55 12.89 4.98 10.92
CA ASN A 55 12.77 3.59 11.36
C ASN A 55 12.14 2.62 10.34
N CYS A 56 11.98 3.02 9.08
CA CYS A 56 11.43 2.18 8.00
C CYS A 56 12.21 2.31 6.69
N GLY A 57 11.93 1.41 5.74
CA GLY A 57 12.50 1.45 4.38
C GLY A 57 14.01 1.25 4.34
N ARG A 58 14.61 0.77 5.44
CA ARG A 58 16.05 0.51 5.56
C ARG A 58 16.37 -0.88 5.03
N SER A 59 17.42 -0.94 4.21
CA SER A 59 18.05 -2.18 3.77
C SER A 59 19.55 -2.09 4.02
N LYS A 60 20.15 -3.18 4.48
CA LYS A 60 21.61 -3.26 4.71
C LYS A 60 22.37 -3.18 3.39
N LEU A 61 21.75 -3.63 2.30
CA LEU A 61 22.33 -3.59 0.98
C LEU A 61 21.93 -2.28 0.28
N PRO A 62 22.83 -1.65 -0.47
CA PRO A 62 22.45 -0.56 -1.35
C PRO A 62 21.36 -1.06 -2.30
N LEU A 63 20.19 -0.41 -2.30
CA LEU A 63 19.14 -0.72 -3.26
C LEU A 63 19.72 -0.53 -4.66
N ALA A 64 19.90 -1.62 -5.41
CA ALA A 64 20.58 -1.50 -6.68
C ALA A 64 19.68 -0.77 -7.70
N ARG A 65 20.31 -0.16 -8.70
CA ARG A 65 19.57 0.53 -9.77
C ARG A 65 18.54 -0.42 -10.39
N LYS A 66 17.32 0.09 -10.54
CA LYS A 66 16.22 -0.57 -11.23
C LYS A 66 16.69 -1.02 -12.62
N SER A 67 16.66 -2.33 -12.86
CA SER A 67 16.91 -2.92 -14.18
C SER A 67 15.61 -3.03 -14.95
N ILE A 68 15.63 -2.72 -16.24
CA ILE A 68 14.51 -2.98 -17.14
C ILE A 68 14.44 -4.50 -17.34
N GLY A 69 13.29 -5.11 -17.01
CA GLY A 69 13.12 -6.57 -17.03
C GLY A 69 13.35 -7.27 -15.68
N GLY A 70 13.74 -6.53 -14.64
CA GLY A 70 14.00 -7.08 -13.31
C GLY A 70 15.37 -7.74 -13.18
N ARG A 71 15.68 -8.20 -11.97
CA ARG A 71 16.84 -9.05 -11.67
C ARG A 71 16.55 -9.85 -10.40
N LYS A 72 17.36 -10.89 -10.15
CA LYS A 72 17.37 -11.54 -8.84
C LYS A 72 17.75 -10.51 -7.78
N ALA A 73 16.95 -10.43 -6.72
CA ALA A 73 17.30 -9.64 -5.54
C ALA A 73 18.55 -10.25 -4.87
N ASP A 74 19.26 -9.44 -4.11
CA ASP A 74 20.25 -9.96 -3.17
C ASP A 74 19.59 -10.35 -1.84
N MET A 75 20.22 -11.25 -1.09
CA MET A 75 19.72 -11.65 0.23
C MET A 75 19.61 -10.44 1.16
N GLY A 76 18.40 -10.18 1.68
CA GLY A 76 18.15 -9.04 2.56
C GLY A 76 18.03 -7.69 1.84
N GLU A 77 17.94 -7.67 0.50
CA GLU A 77 17.78 -6.42 -0.24
C GLU A 77 16.41 -5.75 0.03
N TYR A 78 15.34 -6.54 0.13
CA TYR A 78 13.98 -6.09 0.41
C TYR A 78 13.46 -6.73 1.70
N PRO A 79 13.97 -6.32 2.88
CA PRO A 79 13.70 -6.99 4.16
C PRO A 79 12.26 -6.86 4.67
N TRP A 80 11.42 -6.07 4.00
CA TRP A 80 9.99 -5.95 4.29
C TRP A 80 9.12 -6.97 3.56
N ILE A 81 9.65 -7.75 2.62
CA ILE A 81 8.85 -8.71 1.87
C ILE A 81 8.34 -9.82 2.79
N ALA A 82 7.03 -10.01 2.75
CA ALA A 82 6.32 -11.05 3.45
C ALA A 82 5.75 -12.04 2.42
N ARG A 83 6.09 -13.33 2.54
CA ARG A 83 5.47 -14.38 1.71
C ARG A 83 4.24 -14.91 2.43
N LEU A 84 3.08 -14.87 1.77
CA LEU A 84 1.86 -15.46 2.31
C LEU A 84 1.83 -16.95 1.97
N VAL A 85 1.62 -17.77 2.98
CA VAL A 85 1.55 -19.22 2.85
C VAL A 85 0.12 -19.69 3.09
N TYR A 86 -0.38 -20.46 2.14
CA TYR A 86 -1.71 -21.03 2.18
C TYR A 86 -1.60 -22.53 2.38
N ARG A 87 -2.58 -23.12 3.07
CA ARG A 87 -2.70 -24.56 3.21
C ARG A 87 -4.02 -25.04 2.64
N SER A 88 -3.97 -26.15 1.92
CA SER A 88 -5.17 -26.86 1.48
C SER A 88 -6.00 -27.32 2.67
N PHE A 89 -7.32 -27.37 2.53
CA PHE A 89 -8.20 -27.96 3.53
C PHE A 89 -8.30 -29.48 3.40
N SER A 90 -7.85 -30.05 2.27
CA SER A 90 -7.92 -31.49 1.98
C SER A 90 -6.61 -32.24 2.22
N ASP A 91 -5.48 -31.54 2.27
CA ASP A 91 -4.15 -32.13 2.44
C ASP A 91 -3.19 -31.15 3.14
N ASP A 92 -1.98 -31.63 3.45
CA ASP A 92 -0.93 -30.83 4.11
C ASP A 92 -0.10 -30.00 3.11
N GLY A 93 -0.57 -29.83 1.88
CA GLY A 93 0.09 -29.06 0.83
C GLY A 93 0.13 -27.58 1.16
N GLU A 94 1.33 -27.00 1.06
CA GLU A 94 1.54 -25.56 1.18
C GLU A 94 1.68 -24.90 -0.19
N LEU A 95 0.92 -23.84 -0.39
CA LEU A 95 0.92 -23.05 -1.61
C LEU A 95 1.42 -21.64 -1.30
N GLY A 96 2.19 -21.09 -2.23
CA GLY A 96 2.45 -19.66 -2.31
C GLY A 96 1.58 -19.02 -3.38
N GLY A 97 1.71 -17.72 -3.57
CA GLY A 97 1.04 -17.02 -4.68
C GLY A 97 0.86 -15.54 -4.44
N CYS A 98 0.85 -15.14 -3.17
CA CYS A 98 0.76 -13.75 -2.77
C CYS A 98 1.96 -13.33 -1.92
N ALA A 99 2.19 -12.02 -1.95
CA ALA A 99 3.15 -11.35 -1.10
C ALA A 99 2.46 -10.23 -0.30
N GLY A 100 3.15 -9.77 0.72
CA GLY A 100 2.80 -8.60 1.50
C GLY A 100 4.04 -7.80 1.84
N SER A 101 3.85 -6.73 2.59
CA SER A 101 4.91 -5.91 3.14
C SER A 101 4.72 -5.74 4.63
N LEU A 102 5.76 -6.02 5.41
CA LEU A 102 5.79 -5.66 6.83
C LEU A 102 5.77 -4.13 6.94
N ILE A 103 4.80 -3.57 7.65
CA ILE A 103 4.66 -2.11 7.81
C ILE A 103 5.01 -1.64 9.23
N ASN A 104 5.03 -2.56 10.20
CA ASN A 104 5.57 -2.36 11.54
C ASN A 104 5.84 -3.75 12.18
N GLY A 105 6.20 -3.81 13.46
CA GLY A 105 6.50 -5.08 14.15
C GLY A 105 5.31 -6.04 14.28
N ARG A 106 4.08 -5.60 13.98
CA ARG A 106 2.84 -6.35 14.27
C ARG A 106 1.89 -6.50 13.08
N TYR A 107 2.16 -5.84 11.96
CA TYR A 107 1.24 -5.77 10.81
C TYR A 107 1.94 -6.00 9.48
N VAL A 108 1.31 -6.84 8.66
CA VAL A 108 1.64 -7.03 7.24
C VAL A 108 0.51 -6.47 6.39
N LEU A 109 0.87 -5.62 5.44
CA LEU A 109 -0.02 -5.07 4.41
C LEU A 109 0.02 -5.95 3.17
N THR A 110 -1.14 -6.30 2.63
CA THR A 110 -1.28 -7.10 1.40
C THR A 110 -2.55 -6.70 0.64
N ALA A 111 -2.83 -7.37 -0.47
CA ALA A 111 -4.06 -7.19 -1.23
C ALA A 111 -5.23 -7.95 -0.57
N ALA A 112 -6.45 -7.42 -0.67
CA ALA A 112 -7.62 -8.08 -0.11
C ALA A 112 -7.93 -9.40 -0.82
N HIS A 113 -7.68 -9.49 -2.13
CA HIS A 113 -7.82 -10.75 -2.87
C HIS A 113 -6.83 -11.84 -2.43
N CYS A 114 -5.78 -11.49 -1.68
CA CYS A 114 -4.84 -12.46 -1.10
C CYS A 114 -5.29 -12.98 0.27
N CYS A 115 -6.26 -12.34 0.92
CA CYS A 115 -6.70 -12.66 2.27
C CYS A 115 -7.85 -13.70 2.25
N PHE A 116 -7.54 -14.93 1.83
CA PHE A 116 -8.47 -16.06 1.90
C PHE A 116 -8.56 -16.61 3.33
N ASP A 117 -9.63 -16.26 4.03
CA ASP A 117 -9.89 -16.68 5.42
C ASP A 117 -11.17 -17.52 5.57
N ASP A 118 -12.02 -17.58 4.54
CA ASP A 118 -13.27 -18.34 4.57
C ASP A 118 -13.03 -19.83 4.30
N PRO A 119 -13.30 -20.75 5.24
CA PRO A 119 -13.15 -22.18 5.02
C PRO A 119 -14.03 -22.75 3.90
N LYS A 120 -15.05 -22.02 3.46
CA LYS A 120 -16.00 -22.43 2.41
C LYS A 120 -15.66 -21.85 1.04
N ASN A 121 -14.52 -21.20 0.88
CA ASN A 121 -14.13 -20.63 -0.40
C ASN A 121 -13.93 -21.72 -1.47
N GLU A 122 -14.16 -21.37 -2.74
CA GLU A 122 -14.10 -22.30 -3.87
C GLU A 122 -12.69 -22.83 -4.16
N LEU A 123 -11.64 -22.19 -3.62
CA LEU A 123 -10.25 -22.62 -3.78
C LEU A 123 -9.89 -23.77 -2.84
N GLY A 124 -10.71 -24.06 -1.82
CA GLY A 124 -10.47 -25.16 -0.87
C GLY A 124 -9.20 -25.01 -0.04
N MET A 125 -8.70 -23.77 0.12
CA MET A 125 -7.46 -23.45 0.82
C MET A 125 -7.60 -22.17 1.63
N GLY A 126 -6.82 -22.05 2.70
CA GLY A 126 -6.85 -20.88 3.59
C GLY A 126 -5.46 -20.31 3.81
N LEU A 127 -5.39 -18.98 4.03
CA LEU A 127 -4.18 -18.33 4.48
C LEU A 127 -3.81 -18.90 5.86
N ALA A 128 -2.59 -19.45 5.97
CA ALA A 128 -2.16 -20.18 7.16
C ALA A 128 -1.20 -19.35 8.02
N TYR A 129 -0.16 -18.79 7.40
CA TYR A 129 0.84 -17.97 8.10
C TYR A 129 1.65 -17.13 7.11
N VAL A 130 2.50 -16.25 7.66
CA VAL A 130 3.39 -15.38 6.88
C VAL A 130 4.84 -15.81 7.11
N LYS A 131 5.65 -15.90 6.05
CA LYS A 131 7.10 -16.05 6.15
C LYS A 131 7.80 -14.70 6.00
N LEU A 132 8.70 -14.37 6.93
CA LEU A 132 9.54 -13.17 6.92
C LEU A 132 11.03 -13.53 6.86
N GLY A 133 11.83 -12.71 6.18
CA GLY A 133 13.27 -12.94 6.00
C GLY A 133 13.62 -14.04 4.99
N GLU A 134 12.66 -14.47 4.18
CA GLU A 134 12.83 -15.46 3.10
C GLU A 134 13.57 -14.85 1.90
N TYR A 135 14.38 -15.66 1.22
CA TYR A 135 15.06 -15.30 -0.02
C TYR A 135 14.86 -16.32 -1.13
N ASP A 136 15.20 -17.59 -0.91
CA ASP A 136 15.05 -18.65 -1.91
C ASP A 136 14.19 -19.79 -1.36
N ILE A 137 12.95 -19.84 -1.83
CA ILE A 137 11.92 -20.80 -1.37
C ILE A 137 12.28 -22.27 -1.60
N HIS A 138 13.32 -22.55 -2.38
CA HIS A 138 13.80 -23.91 -2.65
C HIS A 138 14.88 -24.36 -1.68
N HIS A 139 15.37 -23.47 -0.81
CA HIS A 139 16.42 -23.76 0.16
C HIS A 139 15.95 -23.49 1.59
N ILE A 140 16.30 -24.38 2.50
CA ILE A 140 16.01 -24.18 3.94
C ILE A 140 16.95 -23.15 4.56
N LYS A 141 18.13 -22.97 3.96
CA LYS A 141 19.18 -22.08 4.44
C LYS A 141 19.85 -21.39 3.26
N ASP A 142 19.72 -20.08 3.24
CA ASP A 142 20.34 -19.25 2.21
C ASP A 142 21.74 -18.81 2.63
N CYS A 143 22.73 -19.16 1.80
CA CYS A 143 24.12 -18.85 2.03
C CYS A 143 24.80 -18.39 0.74
N PHE A 144 25.64 -17.37 0.84
CA PHE A 144 26.50 -16.92 -0.25
C PHE A 144 27.90 -16.64 0.28
N ARG A 145 28.90 -17.33 -0.28
CA ARG A 145 30.33 -17.20 0.08
C ARG A 145 30.60 -17.32 1.59
N GLY A 146 29.90 -18.23 2.26
CA GLY A 146 30.04 -18.49 3.70
C GLY A 146 29.23 -17.57 4.62
N ASN A 147 28.61 -16.51 4.09
CA ASN A 147 27.67 -15.68 4.83
C ASN A 147 26.25 -16.21 4.62
N CYS A 148 25.56 -16.54 5.69
CA CYS A 148 24.21 -17.10 5.63
C CYS A 148 23.19 -16.16 6.27
N ALA A 149 22.01 -16.08 5.68
CA ALA A 149 20.88 -15.42 6.31
C ALA A 149 20.44 -16.20 7.57
N PRO A 150 19.84 -15.52 8.57
CA PRO A 150 19.10 -16.17 9.64
C PRO A 150 18.00 -17.09 9.09
N ARG A 151 17.50 -17.98 9.95
CA ARG A 151 16.36 -18.82 9.60
C ARG A 151 15.13 -17.94 9.30
N VAL A 152 14.42 -18.29 8.24
CA VAL A 152 13.11 -17.72 7.89
C VAL A 152 12.14 -17.86 9.06
N LEU A 153 11.40 -16.79 9.33
CA LEU A 153 10.47 -16.74 10.44
C LEU A 153 9.04 -17.01 9.96
N ASP A 154 8.44 -18.08 10.47
CA ASP A 154 7.04 -18.42 10.26
C ASP A 154 6.18 -17.75 11.33
N VAL A 155 5.38 -16.77 10.93
CA VAL A 155 4.60 -15.93 11.84
C VAL A 155 3.11 -16.16 11.62
N GLN A 156 2.44 -16.62 12.67
CA GLN A 156 0.98 -16.72 12.73
C GLN A 156 0.36 -15.32 12.84
N PHE A 157 -0.89 -15.16 12.39
CA PHE A 157 -1.66 -13.94 12.58
C PHE A 157 -2.90 -14.23 13.44
N GLU A 158 -3.38 -13.19 14.13
CA GLU A 158 -4.58 -13.25 14.98
C GLU A 158 -5.80 -12.63 14.31
N ASP A 159 -5.61 -11.66 13.40
CA ASP A 159 -6.70 -11.03 12.65
C ASP A 159 -6.37 -10.85 11.17
N VAL A 160 -7.41 -11.00 10.33
CA VAL A 160 -7.42 -10.67 8.89
C VAL A 160 -8.40 -9.54 8.66
N ILE A 161 -7.90 -8.35 8.32
CA ILE A 161 -8.69 -7.12 8.25
C ILE A 161 -8.71 -6.64 6.79
N ARG A 162 -9.70 -7.11 6.03
CA ARG A 162 -9.97 -6.61 4.68
C ARG A 162 -10.57 -5.22 4.74
N HIS A 163 -10.28 -4.40 3.73
CA HIS A 163 -10.91 -3.10 3.61
C HIS A 163 -12.45 -3.27 3.53
N PRO A 164 -13.26 -2.57 4.34
CA PRO A 164 -14.72 -2.77 4.40
C PRO A 164 -15.48 -2.55 3.08
N LEU A 165 -14.88 -1.79 2.16
CA LEU A 165 -15.44 -1.51 0.83
C LEU A 165 -14.90 -2.42 -0.28
N TYR A 166 -14.04 -3.39 0.06
CA TYR A 166 -13.61 -4.40 -0.90
C TYR A 166 -14.80 -5.25 -1.35
N GLY A 167 -14.95 -5.47 -2.67
CA GLY A 167 -16.03 -6.28 -3.23
C GLY A 167 -17.40 -5.58 -3.35
N ASN A 168 -17.56 -4.35 -2.84
CA ASN A 168 -18.84 -3.62 -2.93
C ASN A 168 -19.13 -3.01 -4.32
N LYS A 169 -18.19 -3.09 -5.27
CA LYS A 169 -18.36 -2.65 -6.68
C LYS A 169 -17.79 -3.72 -7.64
N THR A 170 -18.29 -3.74 -8.88
CA THR A 170 -17.85 -4.63 -9.97
C THR A 170 -16.40 -4.43 -10.42
N VAL A 171 -15.74 -3.38 -9.94
CA VAL A 171 -14.32 -3.11 -10.17
C VAL A 171 -13.57 -3.34 -8.86
N VAL A 172 -12.47 -4.10 -8.93
CA VAL A 172 -11.47 -4.38 -7.87
C VAL A 172 -11.01 -3.08 -7.22
N SER A 173 -11.84 -2.55 -6.32
CA SER A 173 -11.64 -1.28 -5.63
C SER A 173 -11.44 -1.58 -4.17
N ASN A 174 -10.52 -0.83 -3.55
CA ASN A 174 -10.10 -1.04 -2.17
C ASN A 174 -9.52 -2.45 -1.92
N ASP A 175 -8.69 -2.91 -2.85
CA ASP A 175 -8.00 -4.20 -2.76
C ASP A 175 -6.83 -4.14 -1.76
N LEU A 176 -7.18 -4.02 -0.49
CA LEU A 176 -6.25 -3.82 0.61
C LEU A 176 -6.69 -4.65 1.83
N CYS A 177 -5.72 -5.31 2.44
CA CYS A 177 -5.92 -6.11 3.65
C CYS A 177 -4.73 -5.98 4.59
N LEU A 178 -5.02 -5.95 5.88
CA LEU A 178 -4.03 -6.00 6.94
C LEU A 178 -4.09 -7.35 7.64
N LEU A 179 -2.94 -7.98 7.83
CA LEU A 179 -2.76 -9.13 8.69
C LEU A 179 -2.14 -8.65 10.00
N ARG A 180 -2.85 -8.82 11.12
CA ARG A 180 -2.29 -8.54 12.45
C ARG A 180 -1.59 -9.80 12.94
N LEU A 181 -0.28 -9.75 13.05
CA LEU A 181 0.54 -10.87 13.50
C LEU A 181 0.15 -11.25 14.95
N LYS A 182 0.32 -12.51 15.33
CA LYS A 182 -0.03 -13.01 16.68
C LYS A 182 0.95 -12.52 17.75
N GLN A 183 2.16 -12.16 17.34
CA GLN A 183 3.22 -11.64 18.18
C GLN A 183 3.99 -10.55 17.45
N ASP A 184 4.65 -9.68 18.22
CA ASP A 184 5.56 -8.69 17.64
C ASP A 184 6.79 -9.40 17.08
N VAL A 185 7.26 -8.93 15.93
CA VAL A 185 8.43 -9.43 15.23
C VAL A 185 9.60 -8.50 15.51
N GLU A 186 10.71 -9.08 15.94
CA GLU A 186 11.97 -8.35 16.12
C GLU A 186 12.59 -8.01 14.76
N PHE A 187 13.02 -6.76 14.63
CA PHE A 187 13.67 -6.31 13.40
C PHE A 187 15.12 -6.80 13.33
N THR A 188 15.53 -7.23 12.14
CA THR A 188 16.87 -7.73 11.85
C THR A 188 17.35 -7.17 10.51
N ASP A 189 18.57 -7.46 10.10
CA ASP A 189 19.07 -7.09 8.76
C ASP A 189 18.22 -7.65 7.60
N TYR A 190 17.40 -8.67 7.86
CA TYR A 190 16.56 -9.38 6.88
C TYR A 190 15.07 -9.17 7.10
N ILE A 191 14.68 -8.50 8.20
CA ILE A 191 13.29 -8.23 8.57
C ILE A 191 13.21 -6.78 9.04
N GLN A 192 12.65 -5.91 8.20
CA GLN A 192 12.46 -4.48 8.49
C GLN A 192 11.12 -4.02 7.94
N PRO A 193 10.50 -3.00 8.51
CA PRO A 193 9.26 -2.45 7.95
C PRO A 193 9.54 -1.56 6.74
N VAL A 194 8.62 -1.54 5.77
CA VAL A 194 8.61 -0.55 4.67
C VAL A 194 7.97 0.74 5.15
N CYS A 195 8.42 1.88 4.62
CA CYS A 195 7.75 3.15 4.85
C CYS A 195 6.45 3.22 4.04
N LEU A 196 5.42 3.84 4.63
CA LEU A 196 4.23 4.23 3.89
C LEU A 196 4.36 5.69 3.41
N PRO A 197 3.87 6.01 2.20
CA PRO A 197 3.92 7.36 1.67
C PRO A 197 3.19 8.35 2.59
N SER A 198 3.75 9.56 2.73
CA SER A 198 3.10 10.67 3.42
C SER A 198 1.90 11.21 2.62
N ALA A 199 0.94 11.80 3.33
CA ALA A 199 -0.29 12.39 2.79
C ALA A 199 -0.07 13.60 1.85
#